data_AF-A0A954WI07-F1
#
_entry.id   AF-A0A954WI07-F1
#
_cell.length_a   1.000
_cell.length_b   1.000
_cell.length_c   1.000
_cell.angle_alpha   90.00
_cell.angle_beta   90.00
_cell.angle_gamma   90.00
#
_symmetry.space_group_name_H-M   'P 1'
#
loop_
_entity.id
_entity.type
_entity.pdbx_description
1 polymer ?
#
loop_
_entity_poly.entity_id
_entity_poly.type
_entity_poly.pdbx_seq_one_letter_code
_entity_poly.pdbx_strand_id
1 'polypeptide(L)'
;VKRFRPDGYAVDHPLVPHGMSVILNTPAVVRFTAAAAPERHLRAAAALGADVRDVRAEDAGSVLAERVTYFMRETQMPNGLAAVGYTEADIPQLVAGTLPQHRVTKLSPIPAGEAELTELFRQSLRIW
;
A
#
# COMPACT_ATOMS: atom_id res chain seq x y z
N VAL A 1 -10.50 9.50 -9.47
CA VAL A 1 -9.57 9.44 -10.63
C VAL A 1 -10.18 10.11 -11.85
N LYS A 2 -9.36 10.70 -12.74
CA LYS A 2 -9.86 11.51 -13.88
C LYS A 2 -9.94 10.75 -15.21
N ARG A 3 -9.04 9.80 -15.46
CA ARG A 3 -8.90 9.15 -16.78
C ARG A 3 -8.59 7.65 -16.73
N PHE A 4 -8.13 7.13 -15.60
CA PHE A 4 -7.73 5.72 -15.49
C PHE A 4 -8.93 4.79 -15.67
N ARG A 5 -8.76 3.80 -16.54
CA ARG A 5 -9.68 2.69 -16.76
C ARG A 5 -8.86 1.40 -16.72
N PRO A 6 -9.13 0.49 -15.79
CA PRO A 6 -8.39 -0.76 -15.67
C PRO A 6 -8.73 -1.71 -16.81
N ASP A 7 -7.72 -2.42 -17.32
CA ASP A 7 -7.91 -3.43 -18.35
C ASP A 7 -8.87 -4.54 -17.87
N GLY A 8 -9.73 -5.00 -18.78
CA GLY A 8 -10.71 -6.06 -18.49
C GLY A 8 -11.99 -5.60 -17.79
N TYR A 9 -12.15 -4.32 -17.43
CA TYR A 9 -13.39 -3.79 -16.87
C TYR A 9 -14.27 -3.14 -17.95
N ALA A 10 -15.49 -3.67 -18.11
CA ALA A 10 -16.51 -3.09 -19.00
C ALA A 10 -17.24 -1.93 -18.29
N VAL A 11 -16.63 -0.75 -18.28
CA VAL A 11 -17.20 0.47 -17.70
C VAL A 11 -17.07 1.68 -18.62
N ASP A 12 -18.02 2.61 -18.51
CA ASP A 12 -18.09 3.83 -19.32
C ASP A 12 -17.43 5.06 -18.65
N HIS A 13 -16.99 4.94 -17.40
CA HIS A 13 -16.39 6.01 -16.60
C HIS A 13 -15.02 5.63 -16.03
N PRO A 14 -14.15 6.62 -15.68
CA PRO A 14 -12.90 6.36 -14.99
C PRO A 14 -13.13 5.79 -13.58
N LEU A 15 -12.40 4.74 -13.20
CA LEU A 15 -12.46 4.15 -11.87
C LEU A 15 -11.14 3.46 -11.50
N VAL A 16 -10.89 3.32 -10.20
CA VAL A 16 -9.84 2.42 -9.67
C VAL A 16 -10.56 1.30 -8.91
N PRO A 17 -10.42 0.03 -9.30
CA PRO A 17 -11.09 -1.06 -8.59
C PRO A 17 -10.59 -1.13 -7.15
N HIS A 18 -11.47 -1.57 -6.24
CA HIS A 18 -11.14 -1.61 -4.82
C HIS A 18 -9.84 -2.39 -4.54
N GLY A 19 -9.68 -3.59 -5.10
CA GLY A 19 -8.47 -4.39 -4.92
C GLY A 19 -7.19 -3.67 -5.37
N MET A 20 -7.27 -2.92 -6.47
CA MET A 20 -6.15 -2.10 -6.95
C MET A 20 -5.87 -0.94 -5.99
N SER A 21 -6.90 -0.24 -5.49
CA SER A 21 -6.70 0.80 -4.49
C SER A 21 -6.05 0.30 -3.20
N VAL A 22 -6.34 -0.94 -2.79
CA VAL A 22 -5.76 -1.57 -1.60
C VAL A 22 -4.28 -1.93 -1.85
N ILE A 23 -4.01 -2.67 -2.93
CA ILE A 23 -2.66 -3.21 -3.14
C ILE A 23 -1.63 -2.12 -3.42
N LEU A 24 -2.03 -1.01 -4.07
CA LEU A 24 -1.13 0.12 -4.37
C LEU A 24 -0.60 0.84 -3.11
N ASN A 25 -1.30 0.73 -1.98
CA ASN A 25 -0.85 1.31 -0.71
C ASN A 25 -0.15 0.28 0.20
N THR A 26 -0.34 -1.02 -0.08
CA THR A 26 0.08 -2.10 0.82
C THR A 26 1.59 -2.09 1.12
N PRO A 27 2.51 -1.91 0.15
CA PRO A 27 3.95 -1.87 0.43
C PRO A 27 4.36 -0.77 1.42
N ALA A 28 3.78 0.42 1.35
CA ALA A 28 4.05 1.50 2.30
C ALA A 28 3.48 1.17 3.68
N VAL A 29 2.24 0.66 3.73
CA VAL A 29 1.54 0.32 4.98
C VAL A 29 2.27 -0.79 5.75
N VAL A 30 2.71 -1.87 5.09
CA VAL A 30 3.39 -2.96 5.79
C VAL A 30 4.78 -2.57 6.30
N ARG A 31 5.46 -1.62 5.65
CA ARG A 31 6.70 -1.02 6.19
C ARG A 31 6.41 -0.22 7.44
N PHE A 32 5.38 0.62 7.40
CA PHE A 32 4.96 1.43 8.54
C PHE A 32 4.55 0.57 9.74
N THR A 33 3.71 -0.45 9.55
CA THR A 33 3.16 -1.25 10.66
C THR A 33 4.11 -2.31 11.21
N ALA A 34 5.25 -2.56 10.56
CA ALA A 34 6.15 -3.66 10.91
C ALA A 34 6.64 -3.60 12.36
N ALA A 35 6.99 -2.41 12.85
CA ALA A 35 7.53 -2.23 14.21
C ALA A 35 6.57 -2.67 15.33
N ALA A 36 5.26 -2.75 15.06
CA ALA A 36 4.30 -3.21 16.06
C ALA A 36 4.29 -4.73 16.27
N ALA A 37 4.67 -5.51 15.25
CA ALA A 37 4.68 -6.98 15.29
C ALA A 37 5.56 -7.54 14.16
N PRO A 38 6.89 -7.37 14.22
CA PRO A 38 7.79 -7.76 13.13
C PRO A 38 7.73 -9.26 12.84
N GLU A 39 7.56 -10.10 13.86
CA GLU A 39 7.40 -11.55 13.72
C GLU A 39 6.15 -11.94 12.92
N ARG A 40 5.06 -11.18 13.04
CA ARG A 40 3.84 -11.41 12.23
C ARG A 40 4.05 -11.01 10.79
N HIS A 41 4.84 -9.96 10.52
CA HIS A 41 5.19 -9.54 9.17
C HIS A 41 6.11 -10.56 8.50
N LEU A 42 7.13 -11.06 9.20
CA LEU A 42 8.00 -12.14 8.70
C LEU A 42 7.22 -13.44 8.45
N ARG A 43 6.27 -13.79 9.34
CA ARG A 43 5.39 -14.95 9.10
C ARG A 43 4.56 -14.78 7.83
N ALA A 44 4.02 -13.59 7.58
CA ALA A 44 3.28 -13.31 6.35
C ALA A 44 4.21 -13.37 5.12
N ALA A 45 5.42 -12.81 5.20
CA ALA A 45 6.39 -12.85 4.12
C ALA A 45 6.80 -14.29 3.76
N ALA A 46 7.09 -15.11 4.77
CA ALA A 46 7.40 -16.53 4.60
C ALA A 46 6.23 -17.32 3.99
N ALA A 47 4.99 -17.06 4.44
CA ALA A 47 3.79 -17.68 3.87
C ALA A 47 3.59 -17.30 2.39
N LEU A 48 4.05 -16.12 2.00
CA LEU A 48 4.07 -15.65 0.61
C LEU A 48 5.30 -16.16 -0.17
N GLY A 49 6.22 -16.89 0.46
CA GLY A 49 7.38 -17.51 -0.18
C GLY A 49 8.66 -16.66 -0.17
N ALA A 50 8.76 -15.65 0.70
CA ALA A 50 10.04 -14.97 0.95
C ALA A 50 10.96 -15.85 1.82
N ASP A 51 12.27 -15.79 1.58
CA ASP A 51 13.25 -16.31 2.52
C ASP A 51 13.41 -15.33 3.69
N VAL A 52 13.16 -15.81 4.91
CA VAL A 52 13.19 -15.00 6.14
C VAL A 52 14.27 -15.45 7.12
N ARG A 53 15.17 -16.34 6.70
CA ARG A 53 16.30 -16.78 7.53
C ARG A 53 17.22 -15.60 7.81
N ASP A 54 17.61 -15.46 9.08
CA ASP A 54 18.52 -14.42 9.55
C ASP A 54 18.07 -12.97 9.28
N VAL A 55 16.79 -12.75 8.97
CA VAL A 55 16.22 -11.41 8.81
C VAL A 55 16.03 -10.75 10.17
N ARG A 56 16.55 -9.53 10.32
CA ARG A 56 16.38 -8.73 11.53
C ARG A 56 14.95 -8.22 11.64
N ALA A 57 14.48 -8.04 12.88
CA ALA A 57 13.12 -7.57 13.14
C ALA A 57 12.82 -6.21 12.47
N GLU A 58 13.80 -5.31 12.42
CA GLU A 58 13.68 -4.00 11.76
C GLU A 58 13.47 -4.07 10.24
N ASP A 59 13.92 -5.15 9.59
CA ASP A 59 13.80 -5.35 8.14
C ASP A 59 12.48 -6.06 7.75
N ALA A 60 11.70 -6.53 8.73
CA ALA A 60 10.49 -7.33 8.50
C ALA A 60 9.47 -6.64 7.57
N GLY A 61 9.32 -5.33 7.71
CA GLY A 61 8.43 -4.54 6.85
C GLY A 61 8.93 -4.46 5.41
N SER A 62 10.23 -4.29 5.22
CA SER A 62 10.86 -4.24 3.90
C SER A 62 10.73 -5.59 3.18
N VAL A 63 11.04 -6.70 3.86
CA VAL A 63 10.93 -8.04 3.28
C VAL A 63 9.50 -8.35 2.84
N LEU A 64 8.50 -8.03 3.67
CA LEU A 64 7.10 -8.23 3.28
C LEU A 64 6.70 -7.30 2.12
N ALA A 65 7.10 -6.03 2.15
CA ALA A 65 6.80 -5.08 1.08
C ALA A 65 7.41 -5.49 -0.26
N GLU A 66 8.65 -5.97 -0.26
CA GLU A 66 9.33 -6.50 -1.45
C GLU A 66 8.63 -7.74 -1.98
N ARG A 67 8.19 -8.65 -1.09
CA ARG A 67 7.47 -9.84 -1.53
C ARG A 67 6.09 -9.53 -2.11
N VAL A 68 5.38 -8.55 -1.55
CA VAL A 68 4.14 -8.04 -2.13
C VAL A 68 4.43 -7.38 -3.49
N THR A 69 5.49 -6.57 -3.57
CA THR A 69 5.90 -5.90 -4.82
C THR A 69 6.26 -6.89 -5.93
N TYR A 70 6.88 -8.02 -5.59
CA TYR A 70 7.10 -9.13 -6.52
C TYR A 70 5.78 -9.57 -7.16
N PHE A 71 4.75 -9.91 -6.36
CA PHE A 71 3.47 -10.35 -6.91
C PHE A 71 2.73 -9.25 -7.67
N MET A 72 2.87 -7.99 -7.25
CA MET A 72 2.33 -6.86 -8.02
C MET A 72 2.93 -6.80 -9.42
N ARG A 73 4.23 -7.03 -9.58
CA ARG A 73 4.88 -7.10 -10.90
C ARG A 73 4.42 -8.31 -11.71
N GLU A 74 4.39 -9.49 -11.09
CA GLU A 74 3.94 -10.74 -11.75
C GLU A 74 2.49 -10.65 -12.26
N THR A 75 1.64 -9.95 -11.53
CA THR A 75 0.23 -9.73 -11.89
C THR A 75 -0.02 -8.44 -12.67
N GLN A 76 1.05 -7.77 -13.11
CA GLN A 76 1.01 -6.55 -13.92
C GLN A 76 0.21 -5.41 -13.29
N MET A 77 0.28 -5.25 -11.97
CA MET A 77 -0.32 -4.12 -11.28
C MET A 77 0.36 -2.80 -11.67
N PRO A 78 -0.39 -1.67 -11.67
CA PRO A 78 0.21 -0.36 -11.85
C PRO A 78 1.29 -0.08 -10.81
N ASN A 79 2.33 0.65 -11.21
CA ASN A 79 3.42 1.04 -10.31
C ASN A 79 3.02 2.27 -9.47
N GLY A 80 2.18 2.04 -8.46
CA GLY A 80 1.75 3.06 -7.51
C GLY A 80 0.61 3.94 -7.99
N LEU A 81 0.21 4.87 -7.12
CA LEU A 81 -0.92 5.76 -7.33
C LEU A 81 -0.71 6.70 -8.53
N ALA A 82 0.54 7.03 -8.87
CA ALA A 82 0.85 7.85 -10.04
C ALA A 82 0.42 7.17 -11.35
N ALA A 83 0.56 5.84 -11.43
CA ALA A 83 0.16 5.08 -12.60
C ALA A 83 -1.37 5.03 -12.82
N VAL A 84 -2.15 5.33 -11.78
CA VAL A 84 -3.62 5.45 -11.88
C VAL A 84 -4.11 6.92 -11.85
N GLY A 85 -3.17 7.87 -11.99
CA GLY A 85 -3.46 9.28 -12.25
C GLY A 85 -3.58 10.17 -11.01
N TYR A 86 -3.05 9.75 -9.86
CA TYR A 86 -2.83 10.64 -8.71
C TYR A 86 -1.45 11.30 -8.76
N THR A 87 -1.32 12.42 -8.10
CA THR A 87 -0.10 13.20 -7.98
C THR A 87 0.11 13.62 -6.53
N GLU A 88 1.28 14.17 -6.23
CA GLU A 88 1.55 14.72 -4.89
C GLU A 88 0.55 15.83 -4.49
N ALA A 89 0.05 16.58 -5.47
CA ALA A 89 -0.97 17.61 -5.24
C ALA A 89 -2.33 17.03 -4.77
N ASP A 90 -2.58 15.74 -4.99
CA ASP A 90 -3.81 15.07 -4.55
C ASP A 90 -3.71 14.54 -3.11
N ILE A 91 -2.50 14.46 -2.53
CA ILE A 91 -2.27 13.89 -1.18
C ILE A 91 -3.10 14.59 -0.11
N PRO A 92 -3.18 15.94 -0.02
CA PRO A 92 -3.99 16.59 1.00
C PRO A 92 -5.46 16.15 0.96
N GLN A 93 -6.03 15.96 -0.22
CA GLN A 93 -7.40 15.50 -0.38
C GLN A 93 -7.56 14.02 0.00
N LEU A 94 -6.59 13.17 -0.36
CA LEU A 94 -6.57 11.75 0.02
C LEU A 94 -6.50 11.58 1.54
N VAL A 95 -5.66 12.37 2.22
CA VAL A 95 -5.54 12.37 3.68
C VAL A 95 -6.84 12.85 4.32
N ALA A 96 -7.38 13.98 3.88
CA ALA A 96 -8.65 14.51 4.39
C ALA A 96 -9.81 13.52 4.23
N GLY A 97 -9.86 12.78 3.11
CA GLY A 97 -10.83 11.71 2.89
C GLY A 97 -10.62 10.45 3.74
N THR A 98 -9.40 10.21 4.22
CA THR A 98 -9.04 9.01 5.00
C THR A 98 -9.23 9.21 6.51
N LEU A 99 -8.88 10.39 7.04
CA LEU A 99 -9.00 10.73 8.46
C LEU A 99 -10.37 10.40 9.11
N PRO A 100 -11.54 10.71 8.49
CA PRO A 100 -12.83 10.44 9.11
C PRO A 100 -13.23 8.95 9.09
N GLN A 101 -12.47 8.08 8.41
CA GLN A 101 -12.76 6.64 8.30
C GLN A 101 -12.34 5.86 9.55
N HIS A 102 -12.70 6.36 10.74
CA HIS A 102 -12.26 5.86 12.04
C HIS A 102 -12.50 4.36 12.27
N ARG A 103 -13.56 3.79 11.67
CA ARG A 103 -13.86 2.35 11.81
C ARG A 103 -12.75 1.45 11.27
N VAL A 104 -12.03 1.90 10.24
CA VAL A 104 -10.94 1.13 9.62
C VAL A 104 -9.58 1.63 10.08
N THR A 105 -9.37 2.94 10.21
CA THR A 105 -8.06 3.50 10.56
C THR A 105 -7.65 3.20 12.01
N LYS A 106 -8.59 3.09 12.95
CA LYS A 106 -8.31 2.73 14.35
C LYS A 106 -7.96 1.26 14.57
N LEU A 107 -8.09 0.41 13.54
CA LEU A 107 -7.66 -0.99 13.59
C LEU A 107 -6.15 -1.14 13.34
N SER A 108 -5.48 -0.09 12.86
CA SER A 108 -4.03 -0.11 12.67
C SER A 108 -3.33 -0.33 14.01
N PRO A 109 -2.32 -1.22 14.09
CA PRO A 109 -1.57 -1.44 15.32
C PRO A 109 -0.68 -0.25 15.68
N ILE A 110 -0.43 0.66 14.74
CA ILE A 110 0.25 1.94 14.95
C ILE A 110 -0.72 3.08 14.59
N PRO A 111 -0.92 4.08 15.48
CA PRO A 111 -1.74 5.24 15.15
C PRO A 111 -1.23 5.95 13.90
N ALA A 112 -2.12 6.23 12.96
CA ALA A 112 -1.81 6.97 11.74
C ALA A 112 -2.64 8.26 11.70
N GLY A 113 -1.97 9.39 11.93
CA GLY A 113 -2.54 10.73 11.80
C GLY A 113 -2.28 11.31 10.42
N GLU A 114 -2.48 12.62 10.30
CA GLU A 114 -2.30 13.35 9.03
C GLU A 114 -0.88 13.21 8.47
N ALA A 115 0.14 13.30 9.34
CA ALA A 115 1.54 13.20 8.94
C ALA A 115 1.89 11.80 8.42
N GLU A 116 1.47 10.74 9.13
CA GLU A 116 1.71 9.35 8.72
C GLU A 116 0.99 9.04 7.41
N LEU A 117 -0.28 9.45 7.29
CA LEU A 117 -1.06 9.25 6.06
C LEU A 117 -0.43 9.98 4.86
N THR A 118 0.09 11.20 5.08
CA THR A 118 0.80 11.96 4.04
C THR A 118 2.03 11.20 3.54
N GLU A 119 2.85 10.67 4.45
CA GLU A 119 4.01 9.84 4.11
C GLU A 119 3.59 8.56 3.37
N LEU A 120 2.58 7.85 3.88
CA LEU A 120 2.09 6.62 3.27
C LEU A 120 1.61 6.85 1.83
N PHE A 121 0.85 7.91 1.57
CA PHE A 121 0.42 8.23 0.21
C PHE A 121 1.60 8.64 -0.69
N ARG A 122 2.56 9.42 -0.17
CA ARG A 122 3.75 9.79 -0.95
C ARG A 122 4.60 8.57 -1.33
N GLN A 123 4.84 7.66 -0.39
CA GLN A 123 5.55 6.40 -0.66
C GLN A 123 4.77 5.48 -1.62
N SER A 124 3.45 5.64 -1.68
CA SER A 124 2.58 4.86 -2.57
C SER A 124 2.43 5.48 -3.96
N LEU A 125 2.93 6.71 -4.21
CA LEU A 125 2.90 7.31 -5.55
C LEU A 125 3.69 6.47 -6.56
N ARG A 126 4.86 5.94 -6.15
CA ARG A 126 5.71 5.05 -6.94
C ARG A 126 6.32 3.99 -6.04
N ILE A 127 6.11 2.73 -6.37
CA ILE A 127 6.49 1.59 -5.53
C ILE A 127 7.85 1.01 -5.93
N TRP A 128 8.18 1.06 -7.23
CA TRP A 128 9.46 0.60 -7.77
C TRP A 128 10.02 1.41 -8.95
#